data_AF-A0AAX4J4Z6-F1
#
_entry.id   AF-A0AAX4J4Z6-F1
#
_cell.length_a   1.000
_cell.length_b   1.000
_cell.length_c   1.000
_cell.angle_alpha   90.00
_cell.angle_beta   90.00
_cell.angle_gamma   90.00
#
_symmetry.space_group_name_H-M   'P 1'
#
loop_
_entity.id
_entity.type
_entity.pdbx_description
1 polymer ?
#
loop_
_entity_poly.entity_id
_entity_poly.type
_entity_poly.pdbx_seq_one_letter_code
_entity_poly.pdbx_strand_id
1 'polypeptide(L)'
;MSASPKEVHSSNQPRPLACVLCQRRKVKCDRKYPCANCVKSKERCSPNIPAPARKRRQPNAELKARLARCEKLLAKYVAASKEPLDFDNMDAPRQSSSIPQYQNNEFNWKPAGKLVVEGGAVRFMDNFLWATVYEEA
;
A
#
# COMPACT_ATOMS: atom_id res chain seq x y z
N MET A 1 46.05 -15.86 20.23
CA MET A 1 45.39 -14.86 19.37
C MET A 1 43.88 -15.02 19.56
N SER A 2 43.29 -14.21 20.44
CA SER A 2 41.88 -14.36 20.82
C SER A 2 41.07 -13.30 20.07
N ALA A 3 40.28 -13.74 19.09
CA ALA A 3 39.42 -12.87 18.30
C ALA A 3 38.17 -12.50 19.13
N SER A 4 37.98 -11.20 19.40
CA SER A 4 36.77 -10.67 20.03
C SER A 4 35.58 -10.73 19.06
N PRO A 5 34.35 -11.03 19.54
CA PRO A 5 33.17 -11.06 18.69
C PRO A 5 32.77 -9.63 18.29
N LYS A 6 32.52 -9.42 16.99
CA LYS A 6 31.95 -8.16 16.48
C LYS A 6 30.44 -8.22 16.63
N GLU A 7 29.89 -7.40 17.53
CA GLU A 7 28.44 -7.26 17.67
C GLU A 7 27.83 -6.56 16.45
N VAL A 8 26.80 -7.19 15.89
CA VAL A 8 26.00 -6.66 14.78
C VAL A 8 24.91 -5.76 15.38
N HIS A 9 25.11 -4.45 15.33
CA HIS A 9 24.09 -3.50 15.79
C HIS A 9 22.96 -3.36 14.75
N SER A 10 21.79 -3.91 15.06
CA SER A 10 20.55 -3.69 14.31
C SER A 10 20.10 -2.23 14.44
N SER A 11 20.30 -1.44 13.38
CA SER A 11 20.23 0.02 13.40
C SER A 11 18.81 0.60 13.22
N ASN A 12 17.78 0.00 13.84
CA ASN A 12 16.41 0.52 13.74
C ASN A 12 16.01 1.37 14.96
N GLN A 13 16.94 2.20 15.45
CA GLN A 13 16.67 3.16 16.51
C GLN A 13 16.21 4.49 15.89
N PRO A 14 15.07 5.05 16.30
CA PRO A 14 14.59 6.32 15.78
C PRO A 14 15.62 7.42 16.10
N ARG A 15 16.02 8.16 15.06
CA ARG A 15 17.00 9.26 15.22
C ARG A 15 16.43 10.30 16.19
N PRO A 16 17.18 10.71 17.24
CA PRO A 16 16.70 11.70 18.20
C PRO A 16 16.47 13.06 17.52
N LEU A 17 15.30 13.64 17.75
CA LEU A 17 14.90 14.94 17.21
C LEU A 17 15.57 16.09 17.96
N ALA A 18 15.56 17.29 17.38
CA ALA A 18 15.92 18.51 18.11
C ALA A 18 14.91 18.75 19.24
N CYS A 19 15.34 19.38 20.35
CA CYS A 19 14.40 19.80 21.39
C CYS A 19 13.43 20.87 20.87
N VAL A 20 12.27 21.01 21.52
CA VAL A 20 11.21 21.93 21.10
C VAL A 20 11.71 23.37 21.01
N LEU A 21 12.56 23.81 21.95
CA LEU A 21 13.11 25.17 21.97
C LEU A 21 14.06 25.43 20.80
N CYS A 22 15.03 24.54 20.56
CA CYS A 22 15.98 24.70 19.46
C CYS A 22 15.29 24.63 18.10
N GLN A 23 14.27 23.78 17.96
CA GLN A 23 13.45 23.74 16.75
C GLN A 23 12.69 25.05 16.52
N ARG A 24 12.05 25.62 17.56
CA ARG A 24 11.34 26.91 17.47
C ARG A 24 12.29 28.07 17.16
N ARG A 25 13.49 28.07 17.76
CA ARG A 25 14.53 29.10 17.55
C ARG A 25 15.33 28.89 16.26
N LYS A 26 15.12 27.77 15.55
CA LYS A 26 15.87 27.38 14.33
C LYS A 26 17.39 27.36 14.53
N VAL A 27 17.86 26.92 15.71
CA VAL A 27 19.29 26.79 16.05
C VAL A 27 19.71 25.32 16.11
N LYS A 28 21.00 25.05 15.95
CA LYS A 28 21.56 23.69 16.02
C LYS A 28 21.38 23.12 17.43
N CYS A 29 20.78 21.93 17.51
CA CYS A 29 20.59 21.18 18.76
C CYS A 29 21.62 20.04 18.83
N ASP A 30 22.28 19.87 19.99
CA ASP A 30 23.20 18.75 20.23
C ASP A 30 22.49 17.41 20.47
N ARG A 31 21.14 17.41 20.49
CA ARG A 31 20.27 16.22 20.64
C ARG A 31 20.54 15.39 21.92
N LYS A 32 21.30 15.97 22.86
CA LYS A 32 21.41 15.52 24.25
C LYS A 32 20.35 16.23 25.10
N TYR A 33 19.83 15.55 26.11
CA TYR A 33 18.81 16.09 27.01
C TYR A 33 19.37 16.19 28.44
N PRO A 34 19.52 17.41 29.00
CA PRO A 34 19.26 18.74 28.41
C PRO A 34 20.30 19.17 27.35
N CYS A 35 19.90 20.01 26.40
CA CYS A 35 20.75 20.48 25.30
C CYS A 35 21.69 21.62 25.75
N ALA A 36 22.90 21.76 25.20
CA ALA A 36 23.85 22.79 25.66
C ALA A 36 23.28 24.21 25.54
N ASN A 37 22.54 24.48 24.47
CA ASN A 37 21.89 25.78 24.27
C ASN A 37 20.81 26.07 25.32
N CYS A 38 20.06 25.03 25.69
CA CYS A 38 18.99 25.08 26.70
C CYS A 38 19.55 25.34 28.10
N VAL A 39 20.71 24.72 28.41
CA VAL A 39 21.46 24.94 29.65
C VAL A 39 21.97 26.37 29.72
N LYS A 40 22.58 26.87 28.62
CA LYS A 40 23.06 28.26 28.52
C LYS A 40 21.94 29.28 28.70
N SER A 41 20.76 29.01 28.14
CA SER A 41 19.59 29.89 28.27
C SER A 41 18.82 29.70 29.59
N LYS A 42 19.24 28.76 30.47
CA LYS A 42 18.54 28.42 31.72
C LYS A 42 17.04 28.13 31.52
N GLU A 43 16.69 27.53 30.39
CA GLU A 43 15.30 27.22 30.04
C GLU A 43 15.04 25.71 30.02
N ARG A 44 13.77 25.33 30.20
CA ARG A 44 13.35 23.92 30.23
C ARG A 44 13.54 23.25 28.87
N CYS A 45 14.51 22.33 28.79
CA CYS A 45 14.72 21.49 27.61
C CYS A 45 13.61 20.41 27.52
N SER A 46 12.66 20.57 26.60
CA SER A 46 11.65 19.55 26.33
C SER A 46 12.00 18.73 25.06
N PRO A 47 12.01 17.39 25.12
CA PRO A 47 12.17 16.56 23.93
C PRO A 47 11.02 16.76 22.95
N ASN A 48 11.35 16.76 21.66
CA ASN A 48 10.33 16.76 20.63
C ASN A 48 9.89 15.32 20.39
N ILE A 49 8.62 15.04 20.64
CA ILE A 49 8.01 13.74 20.39
C ILE A 49 7.53 13.76 18.93
N PRO A 50 7.97 12.81 18.08
CA PRO A 50 7.48 12.73 16.71
C PRO A 50 5.96 12.64 16.71
N ALA A 51 5.34 13.29 15.73
CA ALA A 51 3.89 13.21 15.57
C ALA A 51 3.48 11.73 15.47
N PRO A 52 2.40 11.32 16.15
CA PRO A 52 1.93 9.94 16.09
C PRO A 52 1.68 9.55 14.63
N ALA A 53 2.09 8.32 14.27
CA ALA A 53 1.94 7.84 12.92
C ALA A 53 0.47 7.95 12.48
N ARG A 54 0.23 8.66 11.38
CA ARG A 54 -1.13 8.84 10.85
C ARG A 54 -1.67 7.48 10.45
N LYS A 55 -2.76 7.04 11.08
CA LYS A 55 -3.46 5.82 10.68
C LYS A 55 -3.90 5.99 9.23
N ARG A 56 -3.33 5.18 8.33
CA ARG A 56 -3.78 5.12 6.94
C ARG A 56 -5.19 4.52 6.95
N ARG A 57 -6.14 5.17 6.27
CA ARG A 57 -7.45 4.58 6.01
C ARG A 57 -7.22 3.30 5.23
N GLN A 58 -7.80 2.19 5.69
CA GLN A 58 -7.71 0.96 4.93
C GLN A 58 -8.49 1.15 3.62
N PRO A 59 -7.89 0.81 2.46
CA PRO A 59 -8.64 0.81 1.21
C PRO A 59 -9.82 -0.15 1.34
N ASN A 60 -10.97 0.27 0.81
CA ASN A 60 -12.17 -0.57 0.74
C ASN A 60 -12.71 -1.06 2.10
N ALA A 61 -12.53 -0.29 3.18
CA ALA A 61 -13.03 -0.66 4.51
C ALA A 61 -14.54 -0.96 4.53
N GLU A 62 -15.34 -0.15 3.82
CA GLU A 62 -16.78 -0.34 3.70
C GLU A 62 -17.15 -1.60 2.90
N LEU A 63 -16.42 -1.87 1.81
CA LEU A 63 -16.63 -3.07 1.00
C LEU A 63 -16.37 -4.34 1.83
N LYS A 64 -15.27 -4.38 2.58
CA LYS A 64 -14.97 -5.48 3.51
C LYS A 64 -16.05 -5.66 4.56
N ALA A 65 -16.59 -4.55 5.10
CA ALA A 65 -17.70 -4.62 6.05
C ALA A 65 -18.99 -5.17 5.43
N ARG A 66 -19.27 -4.88 4.14
CA ARG A 66 -20.39 -5.47 3.39
C ARG A 66 -20.16 -6.97 3.15
N LEU A 67 -18.98 -7.36 2.68
CA LEU A 67 -18.62 -8.77 2.48
C LEU A 67 -18.78 -9.58 3.76
N ALA A 68 -18.24 -9.09 4.88
CA ALA A 68 -18.37 -9.76 6.17
C ALA A 68 -19.83 -9.92 6.63
N ARG A 69 -20.74 -9.02 6.24
CA ARG A 69 -22.18 -9.18 6.52
C ARG A 69 -22.81 -10.25 5.64
N CYS A 70 -22.47 -10.26 4.35
CA CYS A 70 -22.93 -11.28 3.42
C CYS A 70 -22.45 -12.68 3.84
N GLU A 71 -21.17 -12.83 4.17
CA GLU A 71 -20.59 -14.08 4.66
C GLU A 71 -21.30 -14.58 5.92
N LYS A 72 -21.59 -13.70 6.89
CA LYS A 72 -22.36 -14.07 8.08
C LYS A 72 -23.79 -14.52 7.76
N LEU A 73 -24.43 -13.86 6.80
CA LEU A 73 -25.78 -14.21 6.36
C LEU A 73 -25.77 -15.60 5.68
N LEU A 74 -24.83 -15.83 4.77
CA LEU A 74 -24.64 -17.11 4.10
C LEU A 74 -24.35 -18.22 5.11
N ALA A 75 -23.46 -17.99 6.08
CA ALA A 75 -23.15 -18.96 7.12
C ALA A 75 -24.39 -19.35 7.94
N LYS A 76 -25.30 -18.42 8.23
CA LYS A 76 -26.57 -18.71 8.90
C LYS A 76 -27.48 -19.58 8.05
N TYR A 77 -27.59 -19.29 6.75
CA TYR A 77 -28.40 -20.09 5.85
C TYR A 77 -27.84 -21.50 5.70
N VAL A 78 -26.53 -21.64 5.49
CA VAL A 78 -25.85 -22.95 5.43
C VAL A 78 -26.04 -23.73 6.73
N ALA A 79 -25.97 -23.07 7.88
CA ALA A 79 -26.22 -23.73 9.17
C ALA A 79 -27.70 -24.12 9.38
N ALA A 80 -28.63 -23.41 8.75
CA ALA A 80 -30.07 -23.69 8.82
C ALA A 80 -30.50 -24.76 7.80
N SER A 81 -29.89 -24.81 6.62
CA SER A 81 -30.12 -25.85 5.62
C SER A 81 -29.29 -27.09 5.94
N LYS A 82 -29.93 -28.18 6.38
CA LYS A 82 -29.28 -29.49 6.57
C LYS A 82 -29.10 -30.29 5.28
N GLU A 83 -29.53 -29.76 4.14
CA GLU A 83 -29.41 -30.44 2.86
C GLU A 83 -28.01 -30.17 2.28
N PRO A 84 -27.25 -31.23 1.89
CA PRO A 84 -26.06 -31.07 1.09
C PRO A 84 -26.46 -30.37 -0.20
N LEU A 85 -25.83 -29.23 -0.50
CA LEU A 85 -25.91 -28.68 -1.85
C LEU A 85 -25.04 -29.59 -2.72
N ASP A 86 -25.65 -30.63 -3.28
CA ASP A 86 -25.02 -31.47 -4.29
C ASP A 86 -24.76 -30.60 -5.53
N PHE A 87 -23.52 -30.13 -5.68
CA PHE A 87 -23.04 -29.41 -6.86
C PHE A 87 -22.67 -30.36 -8.01
N ASP A 88 -23.01 -31.64 -7.92
CA ASP A 88 -22.51 -32.68 -8.84
C ASP A 88 -23.26 -32.79 -10.17
N ASN A 89 -24.26 -31.95 -10.44
CA ASN A 89 -24.86 -31.91 -11.78
C ASN A 89 -25.57 -30.58 -12.06
N MET A 90 -24.78 -29.53 -12.26
CA MET A 90 -25.20 -28.47 -13.18
C MET A 90 -24.47 -28.74 -14.49
N ASP A 91 -25.08 -29.55 -15.36
CA ASP A 91 -24.84 -29.40 -16.78
C ASP A 91 -24.97 -27.91 -17.07
N ALA A 92 -23.85 -27.26 -17.39
CA ALA A 92 -23.83 -25.86 -17.72
C ALA A 92 -24.95 -25.65 -18.73
N PRO A 93 -25.96 -24.79 -18.46
CA PRO A 93 -26.83 -24.35 -19.52
C PRO A 93 -25.85 -23.80 -20.55
N ARG A 94 -25.86 -24.35 -21.77
CA ARG A 94 -25.24 -23.68 -22.90
C ARG A 94 -25.90 -22.32 -22.93
N GLN A 95 -25.26 -21.35 -22.31
CA GLN A 95 -25.65 -19.96 -22.38
C GLN A 95 -25.45 -19.65 -23.86
N SER A 96 -26.54 -19.74 -24.64
CA SER A 96 -26.70 -18.83 -25.75
C SER A 96 -26.61 -17.47 -25.09
N SER A 97 -25.40 -16.93 -25.08
CA SER A 97 -25.06 -15.67 -24.46
C SER A 97 -25.78 -14.59 -25.25
N SER A 98 -27.05 -14.37 -24.96
CA SER A 98 -27.71 -13.10 -25.23
C SER A 98 -27.19 -12.10 -24.20
N ILE A 99 -25.87 -11.88 -24.23
CA ILE A 99 -25.25 -10.66 -23.74
C ILE A 99 -25.96 -9.57 -24.54
N PRO A 100 -26.68 -8.63 -23.91
CA PRO A 100 -27.13 -7.45 -24.61
C PRO A 100 -25.88 -6.80 -25.17
N GLN A 101 -25.75 -6.75 -26.49
CA GLN A 101 -24.72 -5.95 -27.15
C GLN A 101 -24.99 -4.51 -26.73
N TYR A 102 -24.36 -4.10 -25.62
CA TYR A 102 -24.22 -2.71 -25.31
C TYR A 102 -23.43 -2.15 -26.49
N GLN A 103 -24.09 -1.33 -27.29
CA GLN A 103 -23.42 -0.59 -28.34
C GLN A 103 -22.35 0.21 -27.64
N ASN A 104 -21.11 -0.24 -27.80
CA ASN A 104 -19.92 0.43 -27.33
C ASN A 104 -19.84 1.70 -28.17
N ASN A 105 -20.52 2.73 -27.69
CA ASN A 105 -20.49 4.05 -28.30
C ASN A 105 -19.02 4.46 -28.28
N GLU A 106 -18.47 4.72 -29.47
CA GLU A 106 -17.05 4.94 -29.79
C GLU A 106 -16.34 5.95 -28.87
N PHE A 107 -16.08 5.57 -27.63
CA PHE A 107 -15.02 6.18 -26.86
C PHE A 107 -13.76 5.49 -27.32
N ASN A 108 -12.99 6.19 -28.16
CA ASN A 108 -11.58 6.07 -28.53
C ASN A 108 -10.69 5.28 -27.53
N TRP A 109 -10.99 4.01 -27.29
CA TRP A 109 -10.21 3.09 -26.47
C TRP A 109 -9.12 2.54 -27.37
N LYS A 110 -8.04 3.32 -27.48
CA LYS A 110 -6.77 2.81 -28.00
C LYS A 110 -6.39 1.59 -27.16
N PRO A 111 -5.92 0.49 -27.79
CA PRO A 111 -5.66 -0.76 -27.10
C PRO A 111 -4.77 -0.52 -25.86
N ALA A 112 -5.17 -1.14 -24.75
CA ALA A 112 -4.48 -1.09 -23.48
C ALA A 112 -3.11 -1.77 -23.62
N GLY A 113 -2.15 -0.99 -24.08
CA GLY A 113 -0.74 -1.33 -24.09
C GLY A 113 -0.21 -2.07 -25.31
N LYS A 114 1.13 -2.09 -25.41
CA LYS A 114 1.90 -2.69 -26.50
C LYS A 114 2.95 -3.63 -25.92
N LEU A 115 3.11 -4.79 -26.56
CA LEU A 115 4.22 -5.70 -26.27
C LEU A 115 5.46 -5.23 -27.04
N VAL A 116 6.53 -4.88 -26.34
CA VAL A 116 7.81 -4.46 -26.94
C VAL A 116 8.81 -5.60 -26.77
N VAL A 117 9.46 -5.99 -27.87
CA VAL A 117 10.49 -7.03 -27.90
C VAL A 117 11.82 -6.36 -28.23
N GLU A 118 12.73 -6.30 -27.27
CA GLU A 118 14.06 -5.68 -27.43
C GLU A 118 15.13 -6.65 -26.92
N GLY A 119 16.12 -6.96 -27.76
CA GLY A 119 17.26 -7.79 -27.36
C GLY A 119 16.91 -9.20 -26.82
N GLY A 120 15.78 -9.77 -27.23
CA GLY A 120 15.29 -11.07 -26.73
C GLY A 120 14.47 -11.00 -25.43
N ALA A 121 14.25 -9.81 -24.87
CA ALA A 121 13.36 -9.59 -23.73
C ALA A 121 12.00 -9.05 -24.21
N VAL A 122 10.92 -9.59 -23.65
CA VAL A 122 9.54 -9.19 -23.95
C VAL A 122 9.00 -8.40 -22.76
N ARG A 123 8.56 -7.16 -22.98
CA ARG A 123 7.91 -6.33 -21.95
C ARG A 123 6.57 -5.81 -22.42
N PHE A 124 5.57 -5.87 -21.55
CA PHE A 124 4.25 -5.28 -21.79
C PHE A 124 4.21 -3.84 -21.24
N MET A 125 3.81 -2.88 -22.06
CA MET A 125 3.70 -1.47 -21.68
C MET A 125 2.24 -1.04 -21.66
N ASP A 126 1.70 -0.78 -20.47
CA ASP A 126 0.27 -0.50 -20.21
C ASP A 126 -0.23 0.89 -20.64
N ASN A 127 0.63 1.74 -21.22
CA ASN A 127 0.26 3.09 -21.62
C ASN A 127 0.66 3.36 -23.09
N PHE A 128 -0.34 3.59 -23.93
CA PHE A 128 -0.20 3.82 -25.38
C PHE A 128 0.75 4.97 -25.71
N LEU A 129 0.76 6.05 -24.92
CA LEU A 129 1.63 7.21 -25.17
C LEU A 129 3.12 6.88 -25.06
N TRP A 130 3.49 5.90 -24.25
CA TRP A 130 4.88 5.49 -24.08
C TRP A 130 5.29 4.45 -25.12
N ALA A 131 4.31 3.76 -25.72
CA ALA A 131 4.53 2.75 -26.75
C ALA A 131 5.04 3.33 -28.07
N THR A 132 4.75 4.60 -28.36
CA THR A 132 5.14 5.27 -29.61
C THR A 132 6.51 5.94 -29.55
N VAL A 133 7.07 6.19 -28.35
CA VAL A 133 8.38 6.86 -28.19
C VAL A 133 9.54 5.99 -28.70
N TYR A 134 9.36 4.67 -28.77
CA TYR A 134 10.37 3.73 -29.25
C TYR A 134 10.30 3.47 -30.76
N GLU A 135 9.32 4.02 -31.48
CA GLU A 135 9.23 3.85 -32.95
C GLU A 135 9.94 4.97 -33.75
N GLU A 136 10.47 6.00 -33.09
CA GLU A 136 11.16 7.14 -33.74
C GLU A 136 12.70 7.15 -33.58
N ALA A 137 13.33 6.00 -33.34
CA ALA A 137 14.80 5.89 -33.31
C ALA A 137 15.33 4.90 -34.35
#